data_AF-A0A4Y8UIA2-F1
#
_entry.id   AF-A0A4Y8UIA2-F1
#
_cell.length_a   1.000
_cell.length_b   1.000
_cell.length_c   1.000
_cell.angle_alpha   90.00
_cell.angle_beta   90.00
_cell.angle_gamma   90.00
#
_symmetry.space_group_name_H-M   'P 1'
#
loop_
_entity.id
_entity.type
_entity.pdbx_description
1 polymer ?
#
loop_
_entity_poly.entity_id
_entity_poly.type
_entity_poly.pdbx_seq_one_letter_code
_entity_poly.pdbx_strand_id
1 'polypeptide(L)'
;MATTRTADRTAARERARQRRLELDAEQIKRDQQVDEAVADFYAAADEIDDLRRKIAAAEQEQSDAIGRLLALDEKPKRAQALLAIDAAEWNRLKPPSPSTLRGAAPSAPSDATSEHR
;
A
#
# COMPACT_ATOMS: atom_id res chain seq x y z
N MET A 1 -29.88 2.13 66.19
CA MET A 1 -30.17 2.87 64.93
C MET A 1 -28.94 3.45 64.22
N ALA A 2 -27.76 3.61 64.86
CA ALA A 2 -26.57 4.17 64.19
C ALA A 2 -25.77 3.18 63.31
N THR A 3 -25.81 1.88 63.64
CA THR A 3 -25.02 0.82 62.99
C THR A 3 -25.50 0.45 61.58
N THR A 4 -26.81 0.55 61.32
CA THR A 4 -27.40 0.25 60.00
C THR A 4 -26.94 1.26 58.95
N ARG A 5 -26.89 2.55 59.32
CA ARG A 5 -26.49 3.65 58.41
C ARG A 5 -25.03 3.56 57.97
N THR A 6 -24.16 3.02 58.82
CA THR A 6 -22.74 2.77 58.49
C THR A 6 -22.56 1.56 57.57
N ALA A 7 -23.35 0.50 57.74
CA ALA A 7 -23.31 -0.69 56.88
C ALA A 7 -23.82 -0.41 55.45
N ASP A 8 -24.85 0.42 55.32
CA ASP A 8 -25.34 0.84 54.00
C ASP A 8 -24.32 1.70 53.23
N ARG A 9 -23.59 2.56 53.96
CA ARG A 9 -22.54 3.41 53.38
C ARG A 9 -21.33 2.60 52.90
N THR A 10 -20.94 1.56 53.63
CA THR A 10 -19.84 0.67 53.20
C THR A 10 -20.27 -0.19 52.01
N ALA A 11 -21.50 -0.71 52.00
CA ALA A 11 -22.04 -1.46 50.86
C ALA A 11 -22.16 -0.60 49.57
N ALA A 12 -22.55 0.67 49.70
CA ALA A 12 -22.61 1.60 48.56
C ALA A 12 -21.20 1.91 48.01
N ARG A 13 -20.21 2.09 48.89
CA ARG A 13 -18.82 2.32 48.50
C ARG A 13 -18.21 1.10 47.79
N GLU A 14 -18.54 -0.10 48.25
CA GLU A 14 -18.05 -1.33 47.64
C GLU A 14 -18.65 -1.56 46.24
N ARG A 15 -19.96 -1.35 46.09
CA ARG A 15 -20.60 -1.36 44.76
C ARG A 15 -20.01 -0.32 43.80
N ALA A 16 -19.65 0.85 44.29
CA ALA A 16 -19.00 1.88 43.46
C ALA A 16 -17.58 1.48 43.04
N ARG A 17 -16.85 0.75 43.88
CA ARG A 17 -15.52 0.21 43.54
C ARG A 17 -15.62 -0.90 42.51
N GLN A 18 -16.56 -1.85 42.69
CA GLN A 18 -16.80 -2.93 41.75
C GLN A 18 -17.14 -2.40 40.35
N ARG A 19 -18.07 -1.45 40.25
CA ARG A 19 -18.41 -0.81 38.97
C ARG A 19 -17.23 -0.11 38.30
N ARG A 20 -16.31 0.48 39.07
CA ARG A 20 -15.10 1.09 38.50
C ARG A 20 -14.16 0.02 37.93
N LEU A 21 -13.92 -1.04 38.70
CA LEU A 21 -13.08 -2.16 38.23
C LEU A 21 -13.66 -2.84 36.98
N GLU A 22 -14.99 -2.98 36.91
CA GLU A 22 -15.68 -3.50 35.73
C GLU A 22 -15.49 -2.61 34.51
N LEU A 23 -15.68 -1.29 34.66
CA LEU A 23 -15.47 -0.32 33.58
C LEU A 23 -14.01 -0.28 33.12
N ASP A 24 -13.06 -0.33 34.05
CA ASP A 24 -11.63 -0.34 33.72
C ASP A 24 -11.28 -1.63 32.96
N ALA A 25 -11.82 -2.78 33.36
CA ALA A 25 -11.62 -4.05 32.66
C ALA A 25 -12.24 -4.04 31.24
N GLU A 26 -13.41 -3.43 31.07
CA GLU A 26 -14.04 -3.25 29.77
C GLU A 26 -13.22 -2.33 28.85
N GLN A 27 -12.65 -1.24 29.40
CA GLN A 27 -11.75 -0.35 28.65
C GLN A 27 -10.50 -1.08 28.21
N ILE A 28 -9.81 -1.78 29.12
CA ILE A 28 -8.62 -2.56 28.81
C ILE A 28 -8.91 -3.59 27.70
N LYS A 29 -10.06 -4.27 27.78
CA LYS A 29 -10.45 -5.24 26.75
C LYS A 29 -10.68 -4.58 25.39
N ARG A 30 -11.33 -3.42 25.36
CA ARG A 30 -11.52 -2.68 24.10
C ARG A 30 -10.19 -2.18 23.54
N ASP A 31 -9.32 -1.65 24.38
CA ASP A 31 -8.01 -1.17 23.95
C ASP A 31 -7.19 -2.32 23.36
N GLN A 32 -7.21 -3.50 24.00
CA GLN A 32 -6.59 -4.71 23.45
C GLN A 32 -7.15 -5.11 22.09
N GLN A 33 -8.48 -5.06 21.92
CA GLN A 33 -9.12 -5.36 20.63
C GLN A 33 -8.76 -4.34 19.55
N VAL A 34 -8.61 -3.07 19.93
CA VAL A 34 -8.16 -2.01 19.02
C VAL A 34 -6.71 -2.25 18.63
N ASP A 35 -5.83 -2.51 19.59
CA ASP A 35 -4.41 -2.78 19.34
C ASP A 35 -4.22 -4.01 18.43
N GLU A 36 -4.98 -5.08 18.66
CA GLU A 36 -4.99 -6.27 17.80
C GLU A 36 -5.43 -5.93 16.37
N ALA A 37 -6.55 -5.23 16.21
CA ALA A 37 -7.05 -4.84 14.88
C ALA A 37 -6.06 -3.90 14.14
N VAL A 38 -5.38 -3.02 14.87
CA VAL A 38 -4.35 -2.14 14.32
C VAL A 38 -3.12 -2.95 13.88
N ALA A 39 -2.68 -3.91 14.71
CA ALA A 39 -1.57 -4.80 14.36
C ALA A 39 -1.89 -5.63 13.11
N ASP A 40 -3.08 -6.20 13.03
CA ASP A 40 -3.55 -6.98 11.87
C ASP A 40 -3.59 -6.13 10.60
N PHE A 41 -4.07 -4.89 10.70
CA PHE A 41 -4.10 -3.98 9.56
C PHE A 41 -2.69 -3.71 9.02
N TYR A 42 -1.74 -3.40 9.89
CA TYR A 42 -0.37 -3.12 9.46
C TYR A 42 0.33 -4.37 8.91
N ALA A 43 0.12 -5.54 9.50
CA ALA A 43 0.62 -6.79 8.96
C ALA A 43 0.08 -7.06 7.54
N ALA A 44 -1.22 -6.86 7.33
CA ALA A 44 -1.83 -6.99 6.01
C ALA A 44 -1.33 -5.94 5.02
N ALA A 45 -1.08 -4.70 5.47
CA ALA A 45 -0.52 -3.64 4.63
C ALA A 45 0.90 -3.98 4.15
N ASP A 46 1.75 -4.51 5.04
CA ASP A 46 3.09 -4.98 4.69
C ASP A 46 3.03 -6.14 3.68
N GLU A 47 2.11 -7.10 3.88
CA GLU A 47 1.91 -8.20 2.94
C GLU A 47 1.46 -7.69 1.56
N ILE A 48 0.56 -6.71 1.50
CA ILE A 48 0.14 -6.07 0.26
C ILE A 48 1.33 -5.45 -0.47
N ASP A 49 2.20 -4.74 0.24
CA ASP A 49 3.36 -4.09 -0.37
C ASP A 49 4.39 -5.11 -0.88
N ASP A 50 4.58 -6.22 -0.18
CA ASP A 50 5.42 -7.32 -0.66
C ASP A 50 4.83 -8.04 -1.87
N LEU A 51 3.51 -8.25 -1.90
CA LEU A 51 2.83 -8.80 -3.07
C LEU A 51 2.94 -7.86 -4.28
N ARG A 52 2.82 -6.54 -4.07
CA ARG A 52 3.02 -5.54 -5.14
C ARG A 52 4.43 -5.59 -5.71
N ARG A 53 5.46 -5.74 -4.87
CA ARG A 53 6.86 -5.90 -5.33
C ARG A 53 7.04 -7.17 -6.16
N LYS A 54 6.45 -8.29 -5.72
CA LYS A 54 6.48 -9.56 -6.46
C LYS A 54 5.77 -9.46 -7.82
N ILE A 55 4.62 -8.79 -7.85
CA ILE A 55 3.90 -8.51 -9.11
C ILE A 55 4.77 -7.66 -10.04
N ALA A 56 5.35 -6.56 -9.54
CA ALA A 56 6.20 -5.70 -10.35
C ALA A 56 7.43 -6.45 -10.91
N ALA A 57 8.05 -7.32 -10.12
CA ALA A 57 9.16 -8.17 -10.57
C ALA A 57 8.71 -9.14 -11.68
N ALA A 58 7.57 -9.80 -11.52
CA ALA A 58 7.02 -10.69 -12.54
C ALA A 58 6.66 -9.94 -13.83
N GLU A 59 6.09 -8.74 -13.73
CA GLU A 59 5.79 -7.89 -14.88
C GLU A 59 7.08 -7.45 -15.61
N GLN A 60 8.16 -7.17 -14.88
CA GLN A 60 9.47 -6.89 -15.48
C GLN A 60 10.00 -8.11 -16.26
N GLU A 61 9.92 -9.31 -15.69
CA GLU A 61 10.33 -10.54 -16.38
C GLU A 61 9.52 -10.80 -17.66
N GLN A 62 8.21 -10.50 -17.64
CA GLN A 62 7.36 -10.54 -18.82
C GLN A 62 7.80 -9.50 -19.87
N SER A 63 8.08 -8.27 -19.45
CA SER A 63 8.59 -7.20 -20.33
C SER A 63 9.91 -7.61 -21.00
N ASP A 64 10.82 -8.21 -20.23
CA ASP A 64 12.11 -8.70 -20.73
C ASP A 64 11.93 -9.87 -21.71
N ALA A 65 10.96 -10.75 -21.48
CA ALA A 65 10.61 -11.80 -22.44
C ALA A 65 10.09 -11.23 -23.76
N ILE A 66 9.21 -10.21 -23.71
CA ILE A 66 8.77 -9.48 -24.90
C ILE A 66 9.97 -8.84 -25.60
N GLY A 67 10.85 -8.16 -24.84
CA GLY A 67 12.08 -7.55 -25.37
C GLY A 67 12.97 -8.55 -26.11
N ARG A 68 13.15 -9.76 -25.56
CA ARG A 68 13.90 -10.85 -26.21
C ARG A 68 13.26 -11.32 -27.51
N LEU A 69 11.93 -11.47 -27.57
CA LEU A 69 11.24 -11.83 -28.82
C LEU A 69 11.44 -10.75 -29.89
N LEU A 70 11.32 -9.48 -29.53
CA LEU A 70 11.55 -8.38 -30.45
C LEU A 70 13.02 -8.28 -30.91
N ALA A 71 13.97 -8.60 -30.03
CA ALA A 71 15.39 -8.66 -30.37
C ALA A 71 15.74 -9.80 -31.35
N LEU A 72 14.91 -10.85 -31.41
CA LEU A 72 14.99 -11.93 -32.39
C LEU A 72 14.27 -11.60 -33.72
N ASP A 73 13.92 -10.33 -33.94
CA ASP A 73 13.19 -9.83 -35.11
C ASP A 73 11.77 -10.43 -35.28
N GLU A 74 11.18 -10.92 -34.18
CA GLU A 74 9.79 -11.37 -34.20
C GLU A 74 8.84 -10.18 -34.36
N LYS A 75 7.84 -10.32 -35.24
CA LYS A 75 6.88 -9.23 -35.50
C LYS A 75 6.00 -9.03 -34.27
N PRO A 76 5.72 -7.79 -33.84
CA PRO A 76 4.90 -7.52 -32.64
C PRO A 76 3.56 -8.27 -32.60
N LYS A 77 2.84 -8.33 -33.73
CA LYS A 77 1.56 -9.06 -33.81
C LYS A 77 1.71 -10.57 -33.60
N ARG A 78 2.82 -11.16 -34.06
CA ARG A 78 3.09 -12.59 -33.90
C ARG A 78 3.61 -12.89 -32.50
N ALA A 79 4.49 -12.07 -31.94
CA ALA A 79 4.91 -12.15 -30.55
C ALA A 79 3.71 -12.04 -29.58
N GLN A 80 2.79 -11.10 -29.82
CA GLN A 80 1.55 -10.97 -29.07
C GLN A 80 0.71 -12.26 -29.12
N ALA A 81 0.53 -12.83 -30.33
CA ALA A 81 -0.22 -14.07 -30.50
C ALA A 81 0.47 -15.27 -29.81
N LEU A 82 1.80 -15.34 -29.83
CA LEU A 82 2.58 -16.38 -29.16
C LEU A 82 2.47 -16.32 -27.64
N LEU A 83 2.43 -15.13 -27.08
CA LEU A 83 2.29 -14.91 -25.64
C LEU A 83 0.83 -14.98 -25.17
N ALA A 84 -0.13 -15.08 -26.10
CA ALA A 84 -1.57 -15.12 -25.81
C ALA A 84 -2.07 -13.94 -24.95
N ILE A 85 -1.47 -12.77 -25.12
CA ILE A 85 -1.84 -11.54 -24.39
C ILE A 85 -2.63 -10.57 -25.26
N ASP A 86 -3.53 -9.81 -24.64
CA ASP A 86 -4.36 -8.83 -25.33
C ASP A 86 -3.55 -7.57 -25.72
N ALA A 87 -4.19 -6.64 -26.44
CA ALA A 87 -3.52 -5.42 -26.89
C ALA A 87 -3.24 -4.44 -25.74
N ALA A 88 -4.05 -4.42 -24.69
CA ALA A 88 -3.88 -3.54 -23.55
C ALA A 88 -2.68 -3.98 -22.70
N GLU A 89 -2.59 -5.28 -22.41
CA GLU A 89 -1.50 -5.92 -21.71
C GLU A 89 -0.20 -5.83 -22.51
N TRP A 90 -0.25 -6.06 -23.83
CA TRP A 90 0.89 -5.84 -24.72
C TRP A 90 1.41 -4.39 -24.60
N ASN A 91 0.54 -3.39 -24.67
CA ASN A 91 0.95 -1.99 -24.57
C ASN A 91 1.49 -1.62 -23.18
N ARG A 92 1.00 -2.27 -22.12
CA ARG A 92 1.46 -2.08 -20.75
C ARG A 92 2.85 -2.68 -20.52
N LEU A 93 3.10 -3.88 -21.05
CA LEU A 93 4.32 -4.65 -20.80
C LEU A 93 5.43 -4.39 -21.84
N LYS A 94 5.08 -3.91 -23.03
CA LYS A 94 6.07 -3.70 -24.09
C LYS A 94 7.11 -2.65 -23.63
N PRO A 95 8.42 -2.97 -23.69
CA PRO A 95 9.44 -2.01 -23.30
C PRO A 95 9.40 -0.77 -24.22
N PRO A 96 9.66 0.44 -23.69
CA PRO A 96 9.75 1.64 -24.50
C PRO A 96 10.84 1.46 -25.54
N SER A 97 10.56 1.82 -26.80
CA SER A 97 11.58 1.73 -27.84
C SER A 97 12.77 2.62 -27.47
N PRO A 98 14.02 2.17 -27.62
CA PRO A 98 15.19 3.02 -27.39
C PRO A 98 15.21 4.25 -28.30
N SER A 99 14.49 4.23 -29.43
CA SER A 99 14.35 5.39 -30.31
C SER A 99 13.51 6.53 -29.71
N THR A 100 12.60 6.23 -28.79
CA THR A 100 11.75 7.23 -28.13
C THR A 100 12.46 7.97 -26.98
N LEU A 101 13.50 7.38 -26.39
CA LEU A 101 14.29 8.02 -25.33
C LEU A 101 15.30 9.06 -25.87
N ARG A 102 15.58 9.06 -27.18
CA ARG A 102 16.49 10.04 -27.82
C ARG A 102 15.80 11.38 -28.16
N GLY A 103 14.46 11.43 -28.15
CA GLY A 103 13.68 12.62 -28.52
C GLY A 103 13.36 13.59 -27.36
N ALA A 104 13.57 13.17 -26.11
CA ALA A 104 13.34 14.00 -24.93
C ALA A 104 14.65 14.67 -24.49
N ALA A 105 15.25 15.48 -25.35
CA ALA A 105 16.26 16.43 -24.89
C ALA A 105 15.52 17.55 -24.11
N PRO A 106 15.94 17.89 -22.87
CA PRO A 106 15.39 19.05 -22.19
C PRO A 106 15.75 20.29 -23.01
N SER A 107 14.74 20.98 -23.54
CA SER A 107 14.92 22.31 -24.12
C SER A 107 15.50 23.21 -23.03
N ALA A 108 16.80 23.51 -23.14
CA ALA A 108 17.45 24.47 -22.26
C ALA A 108 16.73 25.83 -22.38
N PRO A 109 16.58 26.58 -21.28
CA PRO A 109 16.03 27.92 -21.34
C PRO A 109 16.97 28.79 -22.17
N SER A 110 16.45 29.41 -23.24
CA SER A 110 17.15 30.48 -23.94
C SER A 110 17.24 31.71 -23.03
N ASP A 111 18.35 31.84 -22.31
CA ASP A 111 18.82 33.14 -21.84
C ASP A 111 19.23 33.97 -23.05
N ALA A 112 18.28 34.77 -23.55
CA ALA A 112 18.55 35.82 -24.52
C ALA A 112 17.56 36.97 -24.29
N THR A 113 17.82 37.78 -23.26
CA THR A 113 17.47 39.20 -23.33
C THR A 113 18.65 40.01 -22.83
N SER A 114 19.46 40.38 -23.81
CA SER A 114 20.40 41.49 -23.74
C SER A 114 19.63 42.77 -23.37
N GLU A 115 19.84 43.28 -22.16
CA GLU A 115 19.56 44.69 -21.86
C GLU A 115 20.88 45.46 -21.88
N HIS A 116 21.16 46.01 -23.05
CA HIS A 116 22.00 47.19 -23.22
C HIS A 116 21.10 48.43 -23.12
N ARG A 117 21.16 49.17 -22.01
CA ARG A 117 21.26 50.65 -21.98
C ARG A 117 21.20 51.20 -20.56
#